data_AF-A0A183KZJ3-F1
#
_entry.id   AF-A0A183KZJ3-F1
#
_cell.length_a   1.000
_cell.length_b   1.000
_cell.length_c   1.000
_cell.angle_alpha   90.00
_cell.angle_beta   90.00
_cell.angle_gamma   90.00
#
_symmetry.space_group_name_H-M   'P 1'
#
loop_
_entity.id
_entity.type
_entity.pdbx_description
1 polymer ?
#
loop_
_entity_poly.entity_id
_entity_poly.type
_entity_poly.pdbx_seq_one_letter_code
_entity_poly.pdbx_strand_id
1 'polypeptide(L)'
;MEWTEFETVNREYYPAIISKSDTINDNVVVRARGLPWQATDLEIFQFFSGINIAKGGISLVLSKIGRRNGEALIQFANAEQQSLALRKHKHHVGKRYIEVYAATGSDFISIAGGESQEAMNFLGKLTTPNQTLIRMRGLPYTTTPEQIVRFLCVILEIGSFKVIRLIQVIICF
;
A
#
# COMPACT_ATOMS: atom_id res chain seq x y z
N MET A 1 -35.47 -19.15 1.06
CA MET A 1 -34.48 -18.07 0.84
C MET A 1 -33.89 -17.79 2.20
N GLU A 2 -32.88 -18.57 2.59
CA GLU A 2 -32.23 -18.44 3.88
C GLU A 2 -31.21 -17.30 3.81
N TRP A 3 -31.42 -16.27 4.64
CA TRP A 3 -30.42 -15.24 4.91
C TRP A 3 -29.48 -15.78 6.00
N THR A 4 -28.63 -16.75 5.67
CA THR A 4 -27.81 -17.46 6.67
C THR A 4 -26.37 -16.96 6.78
N GLU A 5 -25.90 -16.09 5.88
CA GLU A 5 -24.55 -15.54 5.95
C GLU A 5 -24.55 -14.01 5.91
N PHE A 6 -24.06 -13.40 6.98
CA PHE A 6 -23.79 -11.97 7.05
C PHE A 6 -22.39 -11.70 6.52
N GLU A 7 -22.27 -10.82 5.52
CA GLU A 7 -20.96 -10.43 5.03
C GLU A 7 -20.20 -9.66 6.13
N THR A 8 -19.04 -10.17 6.52
CA THR A 8 -18.22 -9.54 7.56
C THR A 8 -17.36 -8.46 6.94
N VAL A 9 -17.41 -7.25 7.50
CA VAL A 9 -16.56 -6.12 7.07
C VAL A 9 -15.23 -6.16 7.81
N ASN A 10 -14.13 -6.11 7.07
CA ASN A 10 -12.78 -6.00 7.62
C ASN A 10 -12.61 -4.65 8.31
N ARG A 11 -12.21 -4.67 9.60
CA ARG A 11 -11.94 -3.45 10.39
C ARG A 11 -10.52 -2.92 10.25
N GLU A 12 -9.62 -3.76 9.74
CA GLU A 12 -8.20 -3.47 9.60
C GLU A 12 -7.73 -3.79 8.18
N TYR A 13 -6.74 -3.04 7.72
CA TYR A 13 -6.03 -3.33 6.48
C TYR A 13 -4.90 -4.32 6.74
N TYR A 14 -4.83 -5.39 5.94
CA TYR A 14 -3.76 -6.37 6.01
C TYR A 14 -2.83 -6.22 4.80
N PRO A 15 -1.61 -5.68 4.97
CA PRO A 15 -0.65 -5.61 3.87
C PRO A 15 -0.20 -7.02 3.46
N ALA A 16 0.04 -7.21 2.16
CA ALA A 16 0.58 -8.44 1.60
C ALA A 16 1.40 -8.11 0.34
N ILE A 17 2.30 -9.02 -0.03
CA ILE A 17 3.11 -8.91 -1.24
C ILE A 17 2.29 -9.48 -2.39
N ILE A 18 2.25 -8.75 -3.51
CA ILE A 18 1.62 -9.19 -4.75
C ILE A 18 2.72 -9.56 -5.74
N SER A 19 2.64 -10.78 -6.26
CA SER A 19 3.57 -11.27 -7.27
C SER A 19 3.14 -10.85 -8.67
N LYS A 20 4.10 -10.70 -9.59
CA LYS A 20 3.80 -10.51 -11.02
C LYS A 20 3.13 -11.72 -11.67
N SER A 21 3.21 -12.90 -11.03
CA SER A 21 2.53 -14.12 -11.47
C SER A 21 1.07 -14.20 -11.03
N ASP A 22 0.64 -13.33 -10.11
CA ASP A 22 -0.72 -13.38 -9.59
C ASP A 22 -1.70 -12.98 -10.69
N THR A 23 -2.86 -13.63 -10.73
CA THR A 23 -3.93 -13.29 -11.68
C THR A 23 -5.05 -12.59 -10.91
N ILE A 24 -5.28 -11.33 -11.24
CA ILE A 24 -6.31 -10.50 -10.61
C ILE A 24 -7.38 -10.20 -11.66
N ASN A 25 -8.65 -10.36 -11.27
CA ASN A 25 -9.77 -10.08 -12.17
C ASN A 25 -9.98 -8.56 -12.30
N ASP A 26 -10.29 -8.09 -13.50
CA ASP A 26 -10.53 -6.68 -13.79
C ASP A 26 -11.75 -6.15 -13.01
N ASN A 27 -12.75 -7.00 -12.76
CA ASN A 27 -13.96 -6.60 -12.07
C ASN A 27 -13.79 -6.35 -10.55
N VAL A 28 -12.59 -6.58 -9.99
CA VAL A 28 -12.31 -6.32 -8.57
C VAL A 28 -11.38 -5.13 -8.34
N VAL A 29 -10.96 -4.42 -9.39
CA VAL A 29 -9.98 -3.33 -9.26
C VAL A 29 -10.60 -1.97 -9.56
N VAL A 30 -10.21 -0.98 -8.75
CA VAL A 30 -10.47 0.44 -9.03
C VAL A 30 -9.17 1.24 -9.01
N ARG A 31 -9.18 2.37 -9.70
CA ARG A 31 -8.17 3.42 -9.62
C ARG A 31 -8.76 4.64 -8.93
N ALA A 32 -8.14 5.06 -7.84
CA ALA A 32 -8.43 6.31 -7.15
C ALA A 32 -7.43 7.38 -7.58
N ARG A 33 -7.93 8.59 -7.92
CA ARG A 33 -7.12 9.76 -8.30
C ARG A 33 -7.49 10.97 -7.46
N GLY A 34 -6.55 11.91 -7.35
CA GLY A 34 -6.72 13.13 -6.57
C GLY A 34 -6.42 12.96 -5.08
N LEU A 35 -5.79 11.85 -4.70
CA LEU A 35 -5.34 11.62 -3.33
C LEU A 35 -4.30 12.67 -2.94
N PRO A 36 -4.32 13.17 -1.68
CA PRO A 36 -3.22 13.96 -1.15
C PRO A 36 -1.87 13.26 -1.37
N TRP A 37 -0.80 14.00 -1.68
CA TRP A 37 0.52 13.38 -1.90
C TRP A 37 1.06 12.61 -0.69
N GLN A 38 0.63 13.01 0.51
CA GLN A 38 0.98 12.36 1.77
C GLN A 38 0.05 11.19 2.13
N ALA A 39 -0.95 10.87 1.29
CA ALA A 39 -1.94 9.86 1.59
C ALA A 39 -1.30 8.50 1.87
N THR A 40 -1.73 7.86 2.96
CA THR A 40 -1.28 6.54 3.38
C THR A 40 -2.27 5.47 2.92
N ASP A 41 -1.81 4.21 2.94
CA ASP A 41 -2.66 3.04 2.80
C ASP A 41 -3.80 3.02 3.83
N LEU A 42 -3.54 3.44 5.07
CA LEU A 42 -4.56 3.57 6.10
C LEU A 42 -5.64 4.61 5.75
N GLU A 43 -5.26 5.78 5.23
CA GLU A 43 -6.22 6.81 4.81
C GLU A 43 -7.06 6.32 3.62
N ILE A 44 -6.47 5.57 2.68
CA ILE A 44 -7.20 4.96 1.57
C ILE A 44 -8.18 3.89 2.08
N PHE A 45 -7.73 3.04 3.01
CA PHE A 45 -8.58 2.05 3.66
C PHE A 45 -9.78 2.70 4.38
N GLN A 46 -9.54 3.81 5.08
CA GLN A 46 -10.60 4.59 5.74
C GLN A 46 -11.58 5.22 4.73
N PHE A 47 -11.10 5.70 3.59
CA PHE A 47 -11.96 6.25 2.54
C PHE A 47 -12.96 5.21 2.00
N PHE A 48 -12.52 3.96 1.86
CA PHE A 48 -13.35 2.81 1.49
C PHE A 48 -13.90 2.05 2.70
N SER A 49 -14.04 2.71 3.86
CA SER A 49 -14.62 2.08 5.05
C SER A 49 -16.02 1.50 4.75
N GLY A 50 -16.25 0.27 5.23
CA GLY A 50 -17.46 -0.50 4.92
C GLY A 50 -17.35 -1.37 3.66
N ILE A 51 -16.23 -1.30 2.93
CA ILE A 51 -15.99 -2.04 1.69
C ILE A 51 -14.76 -2.93 1.89
N ASN A 52 -14.89 -4.22 1.58
CA ASN A 52 -13.84 -5.20 1.82
C ASN A 52 -12.73 -5.12 0.77
N ILE A 53 -11.57 -4.61 1.18
CA ILE A 53 -10.33 -4.59 0.40
C ILE A 53 -9.60 -5.94 0.56
N ALA A 54 -9.00 -6.44 -0.53
CA ALA A 54 -8.20 -7.66 -0.51
C ALA A 54 -6.89 -7.47 0.28
N LYS A 55 -6.29 -8.55 0.78
CA LYS A 55 -4.99 -8.49 1.45
C LYS A 55 -3.92 -8.01 0.47
N GLY A 56 -3.14 -7.00 0.85
CA GLY A 56 -2.18 -6.35 -0.06
C GLY A 56 -2.85 -5.58 -1.21
N GLY A 57 -4.17 -5.40 -1.14
CA GLY A 57 -4.98 -4.83 -2.21
C GLY A 57 -4.84 -3.33 -2.38
N ILE A 58 -3.91 -2.63 -1.71
CA ILE A 58 -3.69 -1.19 -1.90
C ILE A 58 -2.30 -0.97 -2.48
N SER A 59 -2.25 -0.37 -3.67
CA SER A 59 -1.00 -0.06 -4.36
C SER A 59 -0.95 1.41 -4.74
N LEU A 60 -0.02 2.15 -4.12
CA LEU A 60 0.21 3.57 -4.40
C LEU A 60 1.02 3.71 -5.69
N VAL A 61 0.51 4.51 -6.63
CA VAL A 61 1.22 4.76 -7.88
C VAL A 61 2.35 5.75 -7.64
N LEU A 62 3.54 5.39 -8.08
CA LEU A 62 4.74 6.22 -7.99
C LEU A 62 5.05 6.79 -9.37
N SER A 63 5.50 8.03 -9.41
CA SER A 63 6.12 8.62 -10.60
C SER A 63 7.45 7.93 -10.92
N LYS A 64 8.01 8.19 -12.11
CA LYS A 64 9.36 7.71 -12.51
C LYS A 64 10.46 8.14 -11.53
N ILE A 65 10.26 9.29 -10.88
CA ILE A 65 11.17 9.83 -9.85
C ILE A 65 10.84 9.20 -8.48
N GLY A 66 10.00 8.17 -8.38
CA GLY A 66 9.64 7.46 -7.16
C GLY A 66 8.84 8.27 -6.13
N ARG A 67 8.24 9.40 -6.53
CA ARG A 67 7.33 10.18 -5.67
C ARG A 67 5.88 9.75 -5.91
N ARG A 68 5.06 9.72 -4.85
CA ARG A 68 3.62 9.49 -4.94
C ARG A 68 2.99 10.51 -5.89
N ASN A 69 2.22 10.05 -6.86
CA ASN A 69 1.57 10.93 -7.85
C ASN A 69 0.14 11.35 -7.46
N GLY A 70 -0.36 10.90 -6.30
CA GLY A 70 -1.75 11.15 -5.87
C GLY A 70 -2.75 10.16 -6.49
N GLU A 71 -2.27 9.01 -6.96
CA GLU A 71 -3.10 7.93 -7.48
C GLU A 71 -2.82 6.61 -6.74
N ALA A 72 -3.83 5.76 -6.66
CA ALA A 72 -3.74 4.42 -6.11
C ALA A 72 -4.60 3.45 -6.92
N LEU A 73 -4.15 2.20 -7.01
CA LEU A 73 -4.95 1.07 -7.47
C LEU A 73 -5.36 0.25 -6.25
N ILE A 74 -6.64 -0.11 -6.18
CA ILE A 74 -7.22 -0.84 -5.06
C ILE A 74 -7.92 -2.10 -5.60
N GLN A 75 -7.50 -3.25 -5.10
CA GLN A 75 -8.13 -4.55 -5.31
C GLN A 75 -9.08 -4.85 -4.15
N PHE A 76 -10.34 -5.11 -4.46
CA PHE A 76 -11.37 -5.51 -3.51
C PHE A 76 -11.51 -7.03 -3.42
N ALA A 77 -12.20 -7.49 -2.38
CA ALA A 77 -12.41 -8.91 -2.13
C ALA A 77 -13.25 -9.59 -3.22
N ASN A 78 -14.21 -8.88 -3.81
CA ASN A 78 -15.09 -9.37 -4.87
C ASN A 78 -15.62 -8.22 -5.75
N ALA A 79 -16.37 -8.57 -6.80
CA ALA A 79 -16.89 -7.59 -7.77
C ALA A 79 -17.99 -6.69 -7.19
N GLU A 80 -18.76 -7.18 -6.21
CA GLU A 80 -19.80 -6.39 -5.54
C GLU A 80 -19.18 -5.26 -4.71
N GLN A 81 -18.10 -5.57 -3.99
CA GLN A 81 -17.30 -4.60 -3.24
C GLN A 81 -16.69 -3.53 -4.17
N GLN A 82 -16.23 -3.92 -5.36
CA GLN A 82 -15.76 -2.99 -6.37
C GLN A 82 -16.88 -2.05 -6.86
N SER A 83 -18.08 -2.57 -7.10
CA SER A 83 -19.25 -1.76 -7.47
C SER A 83 -19.61 -0.74 -6.39
N LEU A 84 -19.57 -1.15 -5.11
CA LEU A 84 -19.76 -0.23 -3.98
C LEU A 84 -18.66 0.84 -3.92
N ALA A 85 -17.42 0.47 -4.23
CA ALA A 85 -16.30 1.41 -4.25
C ALA A 85 -16.45 2.47 -5.35
N LEU A 86 -16.95 2.09 -6.53
CA LEU A 86 -17.21 3.05 -7.62
C LEU A 86 -18.23 4.12 -7.21
N ARG A 87 -19.17 3.79 -6.31
CA ARG A 87 -20.16 4.76 -5.78
C ARG A 87 -19.52 5.81 -4.86
N LYS A 88 -18.28 5.61 -4.39
CA LYS A 88 -17.51 6.60 -3.63
C LYS A 88 -16.87 7.69 -4.51
N HIS A 89 -17.11 7.68 -5.82
CA HIS A 89 -16.66 8.73 -6.72
C HIS A 89 -17.06 10.13 -6.22
N LYS A 90 -16.14 11.10 -6.28
CA LYS A 90 -16.26 12.49 -5.78
C LYS A 90 -16.46 12.66 -4.28
N HIS A 91 -16.30 11.60 -3.48
CA HIS A 91 -16.19 11.76 -2.04
C HIS A 91 -14.85 12.41 -1.67
N HIS A 92 -14.77 12.98 -0.47
CA HIS A 92 -13.62 13.78 -0.07
C HIS A 92 -12.68 13.03 0.86
N VAL A 93 -11.38 13.24 0.66
CA VAL A 93 -10.33 12.97 1.65
C VAL A 93 -9.74 14.32 2.05
N GLY A 94 -10.04 14.75 3.27
CA GLY A 94 -9.74 16.11 3.72
C GLY A 94 -10.38 17.17 2.81
N LYS A 95 -9.54 17.95 2.12
CA LYS A 95 -9.98 19.05 1.22
C LYS A 95 -10.02 18.65 -0.27
N ARG A 96 -9.67 17.41 -0.62
CA ARG A 96 -9.60 16.94 -2.01
C ARG A 96 -10.76 16.00 -2.29
N TYR A 97 -11.45 16.19 -3.40
CA TYR A 97 -12.35 15.17 -3.91
C TYR A 97 -11.54 14.07 -4.60
N ILE A 98 -11.99 12.83 -4.46
CA ILE A 98 -11.34 11.65 -5.01
C ILE A 98 -12.15 11.15 -6.20
N GLU A 99 -11.49 10.98 -7.33
CA GLU A 99 -12.09 10.35 -8.50
C GLU A 99 -11.83 8.85 -8.43
N VAL A 100 -12.89 8.04 -8.47
CA VAL A 100 -12.80 6.58 -8.47
C VAL A 100 -13.30 6.06 -9.82
N TYR A 101 -12.51 5.20 -10.46
CA TYR A 101 -12.80 4.58 -11.77
C TYR A 101 -12.49 3.09 -11.74
N ALA A 102 -13.14 2.31 -12.61
CA ALA A 102 -12.76 0.92 -12.82
C ALA A 102 -11.34 0.84 -13.42
N ALA A 103 -10.59 -0.18 -13.06
CA ALA A 103 -9.27 -0.47 -13.61
C ALA A 103 -9.10 -1.98 -13.80
N THR A 104 -8.02 -2.38 -14.47
CA THR A 104 -7.75 -3.79 -14.76
C THR A 104 -6.87 -4.43 -13.69
N GLY A 105 -6.95 -5.75 -13.56
CA GLY A 105 -6.03 -6.53 -12.75
C GLY A 105 -4.60 -6.44 -13.25
N SER A 106 -4.41 -6.37 -14.58
CA SER A 106 -3.09 -6.17 -15.19
C SER A 106 -2.45 -4.83 -14.79
N ASP A 107 -3.24 -3.75 -14.73
CA ASP A 107 -2.77 -2.45 -14.24
C ASP A 107 -2.36 -2.55 -12.78
N PHE A 108 -3.17 -3.20 -11.94
CA PHE A 108 -2.84 -3.42 -10.54
C PHE A 108 -1.52 -4.19 -10.39
N ILE A 109 -1.34 -5.30 -11.09
CA ILE A 109 -0.12 -6.13 -11.03
C ILE A 109 1.09 -5.35 -11.53
N SER A 110 0.93 -4.49 -12.55
CA SER A 110 2.05 -3.68 -13.08
C SER A 110 2.61 -2.70 -12.04
N ILE A 111 1.78 -2.21 -11.12
CA ILE A 111 2.17 -1.26 -10.08
C ILE A 111 2.50 -1.98 -8.76
N ALA A 112 1.70 -2.98 -8.37
CA ALA A 112 1.86 -3.73 -7.12
C ALA A 112 2.93 -4.82 -7.20
N GLY A 113 3.09 -5.44 -8.37
CA GLY A 113 4.10 -6.46 -8.64
C GLY A 113 5.48 -5.82 -8.71
N GLY A 114 6.17 -5.81 -7.58
CA GLY A 114 7.49 -5.21 -7.43
C GLY A 114 8.48 -5.65 -8.52
N GLU A 115 9.33 -4.73 -8.98
CA GLU A 115 10.25 -4.98 -10.09
C GLU A 115 11.49 -5.82 -9.72
N SER A 116 11.87 -5.89 -8.44
CA SER A 116 13.13 -6.51 -8.05
C SER A 116 12.93 -7.89 -7.42
N GLN A 117 13.47 -8.91 -8.09
CA GLN A 117 13.61 -10.26 -7.55
C GLN A 117 14.37 -10.27 -6.22
N GLU A 118 15.35 -9.37 -6.06
CA GLU A 118 16.03 -9.19 -4.77
C GLU A 118 15.07 -8.67 -3.71
N ALA A 119 14.29 -7.62 -4.01
CA ALA A 119 13.31 -7.10 -3.06
C ALA A 119 12.29 -8.19 -2.66
N MET A 120 11.81 -9.01 -3.59
CA MET A 120 10.92 -10.13 -3.26
C MET A 120 11.62 -11.20 -2.40
N ASN A 121 12.87 -11.56 -2.71
CA ASN A 121 13.66 -12.50 -1.91
C ASN A 121 13.99 -11.95 -0.51
N PHE A 122 14.15 -10.64 -0.36
CA PHE A 122 14.39 -9.98 0.93
C PHE A 122 13.11 -9.81 1.73
N LEU A 123 12.00 -9.44 1.08
CA LEU A 123 10.68 -9.37 1.69
C LEU A 123 10.21 -10.76 2.16
N GLY A 124 10.55 -11.84 1.44
CA GLY A 124 10.31 -13.22 1.88
C GLY A 124 11.07 -13.63 3.15
N LYS A 125 12.13 -12.88 3.51
CA LYS A 125 12.83 -13.04 4.80
C LYS A 125 12.17 -12.24 5.92
N LEU A 126 11.25 -11.31 5.61
CA LEU A 126 10.48 -10.56 6.60
C LEU A 126 9.32 -11.43 7.07
N THR A 127 9.58 -12.32 8.03
CA THR A 127 8.60 -13.27 8.56
C THR A 127 7.69 -12.67 9.64
N THR A 128 7.92 -11.42 10.05
CA THR A 128 7.12 -10.77 11.10
C THR A 128 6.33 -9.55 10.59
N PRO A 129 5.09 -9.36 11.08
CA PRO A 129 4.19 -8.30 10.59
C PRO A 129 4.64 -6.87 10.94
N ASN A 130 5.65 -6.70 11.80
CA ASN A 130 6.14 -5.39 12.25
C ASN A 130 7.38 -4.90 11.48
N GLN A 131 7.83 -5.61 10.45
CA GLN A 131 8.99 -5.20 9.67
C GLN A 131 8.58 -4.24 8.55
N THR A 132 9.18 -3.05 8.53
CA THR A 132 8.91 -2.02 7.52
C THR A 132 10.17 -1.78 6.69
N LEU A 133 10.02 -1.76 5.37
CA LEU A 133 11.11 -1.48 4.43
C LEU A 133 11.15 0.02 4.12
N ILE A 134 12.29 0.65 4.37
CA ILE A 134 12.52 2.06 4.06
C ILE A 134 13.55 2.14 2.94
N ARG A 135 13.13 2.68 1.80
CA ARG A 135 14.06 3.02 0.71
C ARG A 135 14.56 4.44 0.90
N MET A 136 15.83 4.59 1.24
CA MET A 136 16.48 5.89 1.37
C MET A 136 17.15 6.29 0.07
N ARG A 137 17.25 7.61 -0.18
CA ARG A 137 17.91 8.19 -1.34
C ARG A 137 18.83 9.32 -0.87
N GLY A 138 19.90 9.55 -1.64
CA GLY A 138 20.85 10.62 -1.33
C GLY A 138 21.79 10.29 -0.17
N LEU A 139 21.97 9.00 0.14
CA LEU A 139 23.02 8.57 1.04
C LEU A 139 24.37 8.72 0.33
N PRO A 140 25.38 9.32 0.98
CA PRO A 140 26.76 9.29 0.50
C PRO A 140 27.22 7.87 0.16
N TYR A 141 28.08 7.73 -0.86
CA TYR A 141 28.67 6.43 -1.23
C TYR A 141 29.47 5.76 -0.10
N THR A 142 29.89 6.54 0.89
CA THR A 142 30.63 6.08 2.07
C THR A 142 29.73 5.77 3.26
N THR A 143 28.40 5.85 3.12
CA THR A 143 27.49 5.64 4.25
C THR A 143 27.43 4.17 4.64
N THR A 144 27.70 3.90 5.92
CA THR A 144 27.62 2.53 6.47
C THR A 144 26.25 2.27 7.13
N PRO A 145 25.84 1.00 7.25
CA PRO A 145 24.59 0.64 7.94
C PRO A 145 24.50 1.18 9.36
N GLU A 146 25.61 1.20 10.10
CA GLU A 146 25.66 1.68 11.50
C GLU A 146 25.36 3.17 11.59
N GLN A 147 25.81 3.97 10.61
CA GLN A 147 25.52 5.40 10.55
C GLN A 147 24.03 5.65 10.33
N ILE A 148 23.38 4.81 9.51
CA ILE A 148 21.94 4.92 9.26
C ILE A 148 21.16 4.52 10.50
N VAL A 149 21.54 3.42 11.16
CA VAL A 149 20.90 2.99 12.42
C VAL A 149 21.03 4.10 13.47
N ARG A 150 22.22 4.69 13.62
CA ARG A 150 22.43 5.82 14.55
C ARG A 150 21.56 7.03 14.22
N PHE A 151 21.46 7.39 12.93
CA PHE A 151 20.62 8.49 12.47
C PHE A 151 19.13 8.25 12.80
N LEU A 152 18.63 7.05 12.52
CA LEU A 152 17.24 6.68 12.80
C LEU A 152 16.97 6.54 14.31
N CYS A 153 17.95 6.10 15.10
CA CYS A 153 17.82 5.97 16.55
C CYS A 153 17.43 7.32 17.21
N VAL A 154 18.10 8.40 16.81
CA VAL A 154 17.84 9.75 17.35
C VAL A 154 16.45 10.27 16.96
N ILE A 155 15.96 9.94 15.77
CA ILE A 155 14.64 10.40 15.28
C ILE A 155 13.49 9.64 15.96
N LEU A 156 13.70 8.36 16.27
CA LEU A 156 12.67 7.49 16.83
C LEU A 156 12.44 7.66 18.34
N GLU A 157 13.33 8.34 19.06
CA GLU A 157 13.08 8.73 20.46
C GLU A 157 12.15 9.95 20.60
N ILE A 158 11.97 10.74 19.53
CA ILE A 158 11.23 12.01 19.57
C ILE A 158 9.73 11.80 19.24
N GLY A 159 9.38 10.67 18.61
CA GLY A 159 8.01 10.33 18.26
C GLY A 159 7.52 9.15 19.09
N SER A 160 6.41 9.33 19.82
CA SER A 160 5.72 8.28 20.55
C SER A 160 5.13 7.22 19.60
N PHE A 161 5.97 6.38 19.01
CA PHE A 161 5.62 5.12 18.35
C PHE A 161 6.75 4.13 18.59
N LYS A 162 6.43 3.01 19.24
CA LYS A 162 7.31 1.84 19.41
C LYS A 162 7.69 1.25 18.05
N VAL A 163 8.65 1.86 17.35
CA VAL A 163 9.34 1.28 16.17
C VAL A 163 10.64 0.63 16.65
N ILE A 164 10.54 -0.16 17.73
CA ILE A 164 11.63 -0.99 18.21
C ILE A 164 11.31 -2.41 17.77
N ARG A 165 11.68 -2.75 16.53
CA ARG A 165 12.25 -4.05 16.13
C ARG A 165 12.40 -4.11 14.61
N LEU A 166 13.66 -4.15 14.18
CA LEU A 166 14.14 -4.44 12.83
C LEU A 166 13.70 -3.45 11.73
N ILE A 167 14.33 -2.28 11.73
CA ILE A 167 14.54 -1.57 10.46
C ILE A 167 15.72 -2.26 9.78
N GLN A 168 15.43 -3.12 8.81
CA GLN A 168 16.44 -3.58 7.86
C GLN A 168 16.61 -2.46 6.82
N VAL A 169 17.61 -1.62 7.08
CA VAL A 169 18.04 -0.56 6.18
C VAL A 169 18.56 -1.22 4.90
N ILE A 170 17.84 -1.07 3.79
CA ILE A 170 18.36 -1.41 2.47
C ILE A 170 18.87 -0.12 1.83
N ILE A 171 20.19 0.01 1.78
CA ILE A 171 20.87 0.95 0.88
C ILE A 171 20.85 0.25 -0.50
N CYS A 172 19.85 0.55 -1.33
CA CYS A 172 19.98 0.26 -2.77
C CYS A 172 20.74 1.42 -3.40
N PHE A 173 21.95 1.12 -3.89
CA PHE A 173 22.64 1.97 -4.87
C PHE A 173 21.93 1.92 -6.23
#